data_AF-A0A6J3BCC5-F1
#
_entry.id   AF-A0A6J3BCC5-F1
#
_cell.length_a   1.000
_cell.length_b   1.000
_cell.length_c   1.000
_cell.angle_alpha   90.00
_cell.angle_beta   90.00
_cell.angle_gamma   90.00
#
_symmetry.space_group_name_H-M   'P 1'
#
loop_
_entity.id
_entity.type
_entity.pdbx_description
1 polymer ?
#
loop_
_entity_poly.entity_id
_entity_poly.type
_entity_poly.pdbx_seq_one_letter_code
_entity_poly.pdbx_strand_id
1 'polypeptide(L)'
;MEVVLYHGMSALQKRCYRAILMKDLDAFENETAKKVKLQNVLSQLRKCVGHPYLFDGVEPEPFEIGDHLIEASGKLHLLDRLLALLYPRGHRVLLFSQMTQMLDILQDYMDYRGYSYERVDGSVRGEERHLAIKNFGQQPIFIFLLSTRAGGVGMNLTAADTVIFFDSDFNPQNDLQAAARAHRIGQSKPVKVIRLVGRDTVEEIVCRKAASKLQLASAVMEGGRFTLGAPRPSADADLRLSEILKFGLDKLLSSEGSTMGEIDLEPILGETKDGQWLSDALPTEEEGSRDQEEEKNHMYLFEGKDYSKEPSKEDRKSFEQLVNLQKTLLEKTRQEGRLLRNKGRALLPGLGEGSTARKRVLSPEELEDRRKKRQAAAAKRKRLTEEKRREKEEAERKKRMAWWQSNNYQSFCLPPGDSEPEDLEEGEDESSARLDYEDPDSTSIKYVSGDVTHPQAGAEDVVIVHCVDDSGRWGRGGLFTALETRSAEPRRIYELAGRMKDLSLGSVLLFPIDDKESRSKGQDLLALIVAQHRDRSNVLSGIKMAALEEGLKKIFFAAKKKKASVHLPRIGHATRDFNWYGTERLIRKHLAARGIPTYIYYFPRSRAASLHSQPSSSSSRQLVP
;
A
#
# COMPACT_ATOMS: atom_id res chain seq x y z
N MET A 1 -30.63 -7.23 -7.49
CA MET A 1 -30.74 -8.46 -6.66
C MET A 1 -29.40 -8.71 -5.98
N GLU A 2 -29.37 -8.91 -4.66
CA GLU A 2 -28.16 -9.26 -3.89
C GLU A 2 -28.17 -10.77 -3.61
N VAL A 3 -27.04 -11.45 -3.86
CA VAL A 3 -26.84 -12.89 -3.64
C VAL A 3 -25.61 -13.10 -2.76
N VAL A 4 -25.75 -13.92 -1.72
CA VAL A 4 -24.64 -14.30 -0.84
C VAL A 4 -24.14 -15.69 -1.23
N LEU A 5 -22.87 -15.79 -1.60
CA LEU A 5 -22.21 -17.05 -1.94
C LEU A 5 -21.30 -17.48 -0.78
N TYR A 6 -21.56 -18.69 -0.31
CA TYR A 6 -20.83 -19.28 0.80
C TYR A 6 -19.69 -20.17 0.31
N HIS A 7 -18.47 -20.00 0.83
CA HIS A 7 -17.32 -20.85 0.50
C HIS A 7 -16.72 -21.55 1.73
N GLY A 8 -16.01 -22.66 1.49
CA GLY A 8 -15.19 -23.35 2.49
C GLY A 8 -13.81 -22.72 2.67
N MET A 9 -13.00 -23.30 3.57
CA MET A 9 -11.61 -22.91 3.80
C MET A 9 -10.65 -24.00 3.32
N SER A 10 -9.50 -23.60 2.77
CA SER A 10 -8.42 -24.54 2.42
C SER A 10 -7.74 -25.12 3.66
N ALA A 11 -7.00 -26.21 3.49
CA ALA A 11 -6.23 -26.81 4.58
C ALA A 11 -5.16 -25.86 5.15
N LEU A 12 -4.56 -25.01 4.31
CA LEU A 12 -3.62 -23.96 4.73
C LEU A 12 -4.33 -22.90 5.56
N GLN A 13 -5.49 -22.41 5.08
CA GLN A 13 -6.29 -21.43 5.81
C GLN A 13 -6.71 -21.96 7.18
N LYS A 14 -7.17 -23.22 7.28
CA LYS A 14 -7.55 -23.83 8.57
C LYS A 14 -6.38 -23.90 9.55
N ARG A 15 -5.17 -24.25 9.08
CA ARG A 15 -3.96 -24.27 9.92
C ARG A 15 -3.60 -22.87 10.43
N CYS A 16 -3.58 -21.88 9.55
CA CYS A 16 -3.33 -20.48 9.92
C CYS A 16 -4.39 -19.95 10.90
N TYR A 17 -5.67 -20.26 10.66
CA TYR A 17 -6.78 -19.85 11.50
C TYR A 17 -6.67 -20.44 12.92
N ARG A 18 -6.34 -21.74 13.05
CA ARG A 18 -6.05 -22.37 14.34
C ARG A 18 -4.85 -21.70 15.02
N ALA A 19 -3.76 -21.45 14.31
CA ALA A 19 -2.56 -20.84 14.87
C ALA A 19 -2.82 -19.43 15.41
N ILE A 20 -3.61 -18.61 14.71
CA ILE A 20 -3.99 -17.25 15.15
C ILE A 20 -4.82 -17.32 16.44
N LEU A 21 -5.79 -18.23 16.51
CA LEU A 21 -6.60 -18.40 17.71
C LEU A 21 -5.77 -18.87 18.90
N MET A 22 -4.82 -19.79 18.69
CA MET A 22 -3.95 -20.33 19.74
C MET A 22 -2.95 -19.31 20.28
N LYS A 23 -2.48 -18.36 19.45
CA LYS A 23 -1.45 -17.39 19.83
C LYS A 23 -1.93 -16.39 20.89
N ASP A 24 -3.21 -16.00 20.85
CA ASP A 24 -3.76 -14.90 21.66
C ASP A 24 -4.87 -15.35 22.63
N LEU A 25 -4.81 -16.59 23.15
CA LEU A 25 -5.81 -17.12 24.10
C LEU A 25 -5.90 -16.32 25.43
N ASP A 26 -4.80 -15.70 25.88
CA ASP A 26 -4.79 -14.78 27.04
C ASP A 26 -5.72 -13.56 26.85
N ALA A 27 -6.02 -13.18 25.59
CA ALA A 27 -6.92 -12.08 25.30
C ALA A 27 -8.39 -12.40 25.65
N PHE A 28 -8.72 -13.68 25.82
CA PHE A 28 -10.08 -14.13 26.12
C PHE A 28 -10.40 -14.16 27.62
N GLU A 29 -9.40 -14.08 28.52
CA GLU A 29 -9.59 -14.18 29.98
C GLU A 29 -9.92 -12.81 30.66
N ASN A 30 -9.23 -11.68 30.39
CA ASN A 30 -9.33 -10.43 31.20
C ASN A 30 -10.09 -9.23 30.57
N GLU A 31 -11.25 -8.77 31.10
CA GLU A 31 -12.29 -7.93 30.42
C GLU A 31 -11.93 -6.55 29.83
N THR A 32 -11.04 -5.75 30.41
CA THR A 32 -10.89 -4.33 30.01
C THR A 32 -9.75 -4.06 29.01
N ALA A 33 -8.71 -4.91 29.00
CA ALA A 33 -7.66 -4.90 27.97
C ALA A 33 -8.04 -5.70 26.70
N LYS A 34 -9.25 -6.30 26.65
CA LYS A 34 -9.71 -7.19 25.57
C LYS A 34 -9.92 -6.48 24.25
N LYS A 35 -10.50 -5.28 24.23
CA LYS A 35 -11.09 -4.74 22.98
C LYS A 35 -10.09 -4.58 21.84
N VAL A 36 -8.92 -3.98 22.12
CA VAL A 36 -7.88 -3.77 21.10
C VAL A 36 -7.25 -5.09 20.66
N LYS A 37 -6.99 -6.01 21.61
CA LYS A 37 -6.43 -7.33 21.30
C LYS A 37 -7.41 -8.19 20.49
N LEU A 38 -8.69 -8.24 20.87
CA LEU A 38 -9.74 -8.97 20.14
C LEU A 38 -9.99 -8.36 18.75
N GLN A 39 -9.92 -7.03 18.61
CA GLN A 39 -9.98 -6.38 17.29
C GLN A 39 -8.79 -6.77 16.41
N ASN A 40 -7.59 -6.87 16.99
CA ASN A 40 -6.42 -7.36 16.26
C ASN A 40 -6.60 -8.81 15.83
N VAL A 41 -7.04 -9.70 16.74
CA VAL A 41 -7.33 -11.11 16.40
C VAL A 41 -8.38 -11.19 15.30
N LEU A 42 -9.49 -10.45 15.40
CA LEU A 42 -10.53 -10.40 14.37
C LEU A 42 -9.97 -9.93 13.02
N SER A 43 -9.08 -8.93 13.02
CA SER A 43 -8.40 -8.46 11.81
C SER A 43 -7.53 -9.57 11.19
N GLN A 44 -6.76 -10.31 11.99
CA GLN A 44 -5.94 -11.42 11.51
C GLN A 44 -6.79 -12.59 10.99
N LEU A 45 -7.89 -12.94 11.66
CA LEU A 45 -8.79 -13.99 11.18
C LEU A 45 -9.42 -13.61 9.84
N ARG A 46 -9.80 -12.34 9.65
CA ARG A 46 -10.27 -11.85 8.35
C ARG A 46 -9.20 -11.96 7.26
N LYS A 47 -7.93 -11.63 7.57
CA LYS A 47 -6.82 -11.83 6.62
C LYS A 47 -6.70 -13.30 6.22
N CYS A 48 -6.79 -14.21 7.19
CA CYS A 48 -6.72 -15.64 6.95
C CYS A 48 -7.84 -16.17 6.06
N VAL A 49 -9.08 -15.68 6.23
CA VAL A 49 -10.23 -16.07 5.39
C VAL A 49 -10.09 -15.50 3.97
N GLY A 50 -9.52 -14.30 3.82
CA GLY A 50 -9.19 -13.73 2.51
C GLY A 50 -8.14 -14.55 1.75
N HIS A 51 -6.90 -14.56 2.25
CA HIS A 51 -5.82 -15.33 1.64
C HIS A 51 -4.68 -15.65 2.63
N PRO A 52 -4.13 -16.89 2.68
CA PRO A 52 -2.98 -17.22 3.54
C PRO A 52 -1.71 -16.41 3.27
N TYR A 53 -1.45 -16.04 2.01
CA TYR A 53 -0.24 -15.28 1.64
C TYR A 53 -0.25 -13.82 2.11
N LEU A 54 -1.33 -13.37 2.77
CA LEU A 54 -1.30 -12.11 3.52
C LEU A 54 -0.44 -12.18 4.79
N PHE A 55 0.06 -13.37 5.15
CA PHE A 55 0.99 -13.60 6.25
C PHE A 55 2.40 -13.89 5.73
N ASP A 56 3.38 -13.15 6.27
CA ASP A 56 4.79 -13.32 5.94
C ASP A 56 5.26 -14.75 6.24
N GLY A 57 5.93 -15.40 5.29
CA GLY A 57 6.55 -16.73 5.44
C GLY A 57 5.60 -17.93 5.26
N VAL A 58 4.34 -17.71 4.84
CA VAL A 58 3.42 -18.79 4.45
C VAL A 58 3.55 -19.14 2.96
N GLU A 59 4.03 -18.19 2.16
CA GLU A 59 4.25 -18.33 0.73
C GLU A 59 5.46 -19.22 0.43
N PRO A 60 5.36 -20.16 -0.53
CA PRO A 60 6.50 -20.99 -0.93
C PRO A 60 7.59 -20.13 -1.60
N GLU A 61 8.82 -20.23 -1.11
CA GLU A 61 10.00 -19.59 -1.72
C GLU A 61 10.76 -20.60 -2.60
N PRO A 62 11.15 -20.26 -3.84
CA PRO A 62 10.96 -18.98 -4.55
C PRO A 62 9.51 -18.76 -5.02
N PHE A 63 9.05 -17.51 -4.99
CA PHE A 63 7.73 -17.14 -5.49
C PHE A 63 7.67 -17.28 -7.01
N GLU A 64 6.85 -18.22 -7.48
CA GLU A 64 6.44 -18.35 -8.87
C GLU A 64 4.93 -18.14 -8.92
N ILE A 65 4.40 -17.52 -9.98
CA ILE A 65 2.95 -17.36 -10.11
C ILE A 65 2.37 -18.68 -10.65
N GLY A 66 1.46 -19.31 -9.92
CA GLY A 66 0.84 -20.58 -10.34
C GLY A 66 -0.43 -20.95 -9.58
N ASP A 67 -0.91 -22.18 -9.82
CA ASP A 67 -2.18 -22.70 -9.28
C ASP A 67 -2.22 -22.75 -7.74
N HIS A 68 -1.06 -22.79 -7.08
CA HIS A 68 -0.96 -22.72 -5.62
C HIS A 68 -1.63 -21.45 -5.05
N LEU A 69 -1.71 -20.35 -5.80
CA LEU A 69 -2.42 -19.13 -5.41
C LEU A 69 -3.92 -19.39 -5.26
N ILE A 70 -4.51 -20.18 -6.18
CA ILE A 70 -5.94 -20.49 -6.19
C ILE A 70 -6.24 -21.56 -5.14
N GLU A 71 -5.44 -22.62 -5.09
CA GLU A 71 -5.61 -23.74 -4.15
C GLU A 71 -5.40 -23.33 -2.69
N ALA A 72 -4.56 -22.32 -2.44
CA ALA A 72 -4.30 -21.83 -1.09
C ALA A 72 -5.50 -21.14 -0.46
N SER A 73 -6.45 -20.57 -1.22
CA SER A 73 -7.61 -19.87 -0.67
C SER A 73 -8.94 -20.36 -1.24
N GLY A 74 -9.84 -20.76 -0.33
CA GLY A 74 -11.20 -21.14 -0.71
C GLY A 74 -12.00 -20.00 -1.35
N LYS A 75 -11.67 -18.75 -1.01
CA LYS A 75 -12.34 -17.57 -1.57
C LYS A 75 -11.87 -17.28 -3.00
N LEU A 76 -10.57 -17.42 -3.28
CA LEU A 76 -10.04 -17.28 -4.64
C LEU A 76 -10.51 -18.40 -5.56
N HIS A 77 -10.59 -19.64 -5.08
CA HIS A 77 -11.15 -20.74 -5.86
C HIS A 77 -12.61 -20.52 -6.28
N LEU A 78 -13.43 -20.00 -5.35
CA LEU A 78 -14.81 -19.63 -5.68
C LEU A 78 -14.85 -18.47 -6.69
N LEU A 79 -13.99 -17.46 -6.50
CA LEU A 79 -13.88 -16.34 -7.42
C LEU A 79 -13.42 -16.80 -8.82
N ASP A 80 -12.51 -17.76 -8.91
CA ASP A 80 -12.01 -18.32 -10.18
C ASP A 80 -13.12 -18.98 -10.98
N ARG A 81 -13.90 -19.85 -10.34
CA ARG A 81 -15.09 -20.45 -10.98
C ARG A 81 -16.12 -19.40 -11.38
N LEU A 82 -16.34 -18.39 -10.54
CA LEU A 82 -17.29 -17.33 -10.84
C LEU A 82 -16.85 -16.48 -12.05
N LEU A 83 -15.59 -16.06 -12.10
CA LEU A 83 -15.05 -15.26 -13.19
C LEU A 83 -14.97 -16.06 -14.49
N ALA A 84 -14.64 -17.35 -14.42
CA ALA A 84 -14.66 -18.25 -15.56
C ALA A 84 -16.05 -18.39 -16.20
N LEU A 85 -17.13 -18.26 -15.42
CA LEU A 85 -18.51 -18.23 -15.94
C LEU A 85 -18.89 -16.85 -16.51
N LEU A 86 -18.44 -15.77 -15.87
CA LEU A 86 -18.83 -14.40 -16.24
C LEU A 86 -18.08 -13.88 -17.49
N TYR A 87 -16.83 -14.29 -17.68
CA TYR A 87 -15.97 -13.86 -18.78
C TYR A 87 -16.52 -14.23 -20.17
N PRO A 88 -16.84 -15.51 -20.48
CA PRO A 88 -17.37 -15.88 -21.80
C PRO A 88 -18.76 -15.29 -22.06
N ARG A 89 -19.51 -14.96 -21.00
CA ARG A 89 -20.84 -14.34 -21.09
C ARG A 89 -20.77 -12.81 -21.31
N GLY A 90 -19.58 -12.21 -21.32
CA GLY A 90 -19.38 -10.80 -21.62
C GLY A 90 -19.87 -9.84 -20.52
N HIS A 91 -19.95 -10.31 -19.27
CA HIS A 91 -20.27 -9.46 -18.12
C HIS A 91 -19.07 -8.59 -17.74
N ARG A 92 -19.32 -7.41 -17.16
CA ARG A 92 -18.29 -6.53 -16.60
C ARG A 92 -18.45 -6.46 -15.09
N VAL A 93 -17.33 -6.62 -14.38
CA VAL A 93 -17.33 -6.91 -12.95
C VAL A 93 -16.61 -5.82 -12.17
N LEU A 94 -17.27 -5.26 -11.15
CA LEU A 94 -16.61 -4.46 -10.10
C LEU A 94 -16.27 -5.37 -8.93
N LEU A 95 -15.00 -5.46 -8.55
CA LEU A 95 -14.56 -6.27 -7.43
C LEU A 95 -14.11 -5.35 -6.29
N PHE A 96 -14.84 -5.39 -5.19
CA PHE A 96 -14.53 -4.61 -3.99
C PHE A 96 -13.82 -5.47 -2.94
N SER A 97 -12.69 -4.97 -2.42
CA SER A 97 -12.05 -5.51 -1.21
C SER A 97 -11.74 -4.40 -0.20
N GLN A 98 -11.73 -4.76 1.07
CA GLN A 98 -11.34 -3.85 2.15
C GLN A 98 -9.81 -3.76 2.31
N MET A 99 -9.09 -4.84 1.98
CA MET A 99 -7.65 -4.94 2.20
C MET A 99 -6.91 -4.66 0.89
N THR A 100 -6.06 -3.62 0.86
CA THR A 100 -5.28 -3.29 -0.34
C THR A 100 -4.28 -4.39 -0.70
N GLN A 101 -3.72 -5.08 0.29
CA GLN A 101 -2.84 -6.25 0.08
C GLN A 101 -3.57 -7.41 -0.63
N MET A 102 -4.88 -7.55 -0.41
CA MET A 102 -5.67 -8.54 -1.13
C MET A 102 -5.86 -8.14 -2.59
N LEU A 103 -5.95 -6.84 -2.89
CA LEU A 103 -5.98 -6.35 -4.27
C LEU A 103 -4.66 -6.64 -4.99
N ASP A 104 -3.52 -6.60 -4.29
CA ASP A 104 -2.22 -6.98 -4.87
C ASP A 104 -2.24 -8.47 -5.30
N ILE A 105 -2.68 -9.38 -4.43
CA ILE A 105 -2.84 -10.81 -4.74
C ILE A 105 -3.82 -11.04 -5.90
N LEU A 106 -4.91 -10.27 -5.92
CA LEU A 106 -5.89 -10.36 -7.00
C LEU A 106 -5.30 -9.90 -8.34
N GLN A 107 -4.38 -8.93 -8.36
CA GLN A 107 -3.68 -8.54 -9.60
C GLN A 107 -2.83 -9.68 -10.14
N ASP A 108 -2.03 -10.31 -9.29
CA ASP A 108 -1.21 -11.47 -9.69
C ASP A 108 -2.08 -12.60 -10.25
N TYR A 109 -3.26 -12.83 -9.65
CA TYR A 109 -4.24 -13.79 -10.15
C TYR A 109 -4.84 -13.37 -11.51
N MET A 110 -5.15 -12.09 -11.72
CA MET A 110 -5.67 -11.61 -13.01
C MET A 110 -4.62 -11.74 -14.10
N ASP A 111 -3.35 -11.41 -13.81
CA ASP A 111 -2.23 -11.57 -14.73
C ASP A 111 -2.01 -13.05 -15.08
N TYR A 112 -2.11 -13.94 -14.09
CA TYR A 112 -2.02 -15.39 -14.30
C TYR A 112 -3.11 -15.93 -15.23
N ARG A 113 -4.37 -15.51 -15.04
CA ARG A 113 -5.51 -15.94 -15.87
C ARG A 113 -5.65 -15.14 -17.17
N GLY A 114 -4.89 -14.07 -17.36
CA GLY A 114 -4.93 -13.21 -18.55
C GLY A 114 -6.18 -12.32 -18.63
N TYR A 115 -6.78 -11.93 -17.50
CA TYR A 115 -7.95 -11.07 -17.49
C TYR A 115 -7.57 -9.58 -17.54
N SER A 116 -8.18 -8.80 -18.42
CA SER A 116 -8.00 -7.33 -18.46
C SER A 116 -8.62 -6.68 -17.22
N TYR A 117 -7.83 -5.93 -16.46
CA TYR A 117 -8.30 -5.24 -15.27
C TYR A 117 -7.78 -3.80 -15.13
N GLU A 118 -8.51 -2.99 -14.36
CA GLU A 118 -8.08 -1.68 -13.87
C GLU A 118 -8.16 -1.65 -12.35
N ARG A 119 -7.33 -0.83 -11.69
CA ARG A 119 -7.30 -0.74 -10.22
C ARG A 119 -7.41 0.69 -9.73
N VAL A 120 -8.31 0.92 -8.78
CA VAL A 120 -8.39 2.16 -8.00
C VAL A 120 -8.42 1.85 -6.52
N ASP A 121 -7.36 2.27 -5.84
CA ASP A 121 -7.30 2.28 -4.38
C ASP A 121 -7.17 3.72 -3.83
N GLY A 122 -7.09 3.83 -2.50
CA GLY A 122 -6.97 5.12 -1.82
C GLY A 122 -5.62 5.84 -2.06
N SER A 123 -4.62 5.17 -2.62
CA SER A 123 -3.30 5.74 -2.92
C SER A 123 -3.19 6.33 -4.33
N VAL A 124 -4.07 5.92 -5.25
CA VAL A 124 -4.13 6.43 -6.62
C VAL A 124 -4.50 7.91 -6.65
N ARG A 125 -3.72 8.71 -7.38
CA ARG A 125 -3.93 10.15 -7.53
C ARG A 125 -5.23 10.45 -8.27
N GLY A 126 -5.76 11.67 -8.09
CA GLY A 126 -7.01 12.09 -8.71
C GLY A 126 -7.01 11.92 -10.24
N GLU A 127 -5.98 12.37 -10.94
CA GLU A 127 -5.88 12.27 -12.41
C GLU A 127 -5.89 10.82 -12.90
N GLU A 128 -5.07 9.96 -12.30
CA GLU A 128 -4.98 8.52 -12.63
C GLU A 128 -6.31 7.81 -12.36
N ARG A 129 -6.98 8.17 -11.27
CA ARG A 129 -8.32 7.67 -10.97
C ARG A 129 -9.32 8.03 -12.07
N HIS A 130 -9.32 9.29 -12.54
CA HIS A 130 -10.22 9.71 -13.62
C HIS A 130 -9.88 8.98 -14.93
N LEU A 131 -8.60 8.76 -15.22
CA LEU A 131 -8.15 8.01 -16.39
C LEU A 131 -8.62 6.54 -16.32
N ALA A 132 -8.44 5.86 -15.19
CA ALA A 132 -8.92 4.48 -15.00
C ALA A 132 -10.43 4.37 -15.17
N ILE A 133 -11.21 5.30 -14.59
CA ILE A 133 -12.67 5.35 -14.76
C ILE A 133 -13.06 5.55 -16.23
N LYS A 134 -12.35 6.44 -16.94
CA LYS A 134 -12.59 6.70 -18.37
C LYS A 134 -12.24 5.47 -19.21
N ASN A 135 -11.11 4.82 -18.94
CA ASN A 135 -10.67 3.59 -19.60
C ASN A 135 -11.72 2.50 -19.42
N PHE A 136 -12.25 2.30 -18.21
CA PHE A 136 -13.28 1.29 -17.96
C PHE A 136 -14.60 1.56 -18.70
N GLY A 137 -14.94 2.84 -18.90
CA GLY A 137 -16.11 3.22 -19.70
C GLY A 137 -15.92 3.02 -21.21
N GLN A 138 -14.70 3.17 -21.72
CA GLN A 138 -14.40 3.21 -23.16
C GLN A 138 -13.82 1.91 -23.72
N GLN A 139 -13.01 1.20 -22.92
CA GLN A 139 -12.32 -0.03 -23.31
C GLN A 139 -13.08 -1.27 -22.82
N PRO A 140 -12.93 -2.43 -23.48
CA PRO A 140 -13.55 -3.69 -23.08
C PRO A 140 -12.80 -4.34 -21.90
N ILE A 141 -12.68 -3.62 -20.79
CA ILE A 141 -12.03 -4.09 -19.56
C ILE A 141 -13.03 -4.95 -18.78
N PHE A 142 -12.61 -6.15 -18.41
CA PHE A 142 -13.48 -7.14 -17.77
C PHE A 142 -13.69 -6.82 -16.29
N ILE A 143 -12.61 -6.54 -15.55
CA ILE A 143 -12.64 -6.38 -14.10
C ILE A 143 -12.14 -4.99 -13.69
N PHE A 144 -12.82 -4.40 -12.72
CA PHE A 144 -12.35 -3.19 -12.06
C PHE A 144 -12.17 -3.44 -10.57
N LEU A 145 -10.92 -3.45 -10.12
CA LEU A 145 -10.50 -3.67 -8.74
C LEU A 145 -10.63 -2.37 -7.94
N LEU A 146 -11.47 -2.37 -6.92
CA LEU A 146 -11.72 -1.22 -6.07
C LEU A 146 -11.48 -1.54 -4.60
N SER A 147 -10.82 -0.63 -3.89
CA SER A 147 -10.95 -0.64 -2.44
C SER A 147 -12.32 -0.09 -2.03
N THR A 148 -13.03 -0.74 -1.10
CA THR A 148 -14.36 -0.26 -0.64
C THR A 148 -14.28 1.18 -0.12
N ARG A 149 -13.15 1.56 0.48
CA ARG A 149 -12.88 2.94 0.91
C ARG A 149 -12.77 3.92 -0.26
N ALA A 150 -12.08 3.57 -1.33
CA ALA A 150 -12.01 4.42 -2.52
C ALA A 150 -13.36 4.48 -3.25
N GLY A 151 -14.13 3.39 -3.27
CA GLY A 151 -15.47 3.32 -3.86
C GLY A 151 -16.51 4.22 -3.16
N GLY A 152 -16.28 4.59 -1.90
CA GLY A 152 -17.11 5.58 -1.18
C GLY A 152 -17.05 7.00 -1.76
N VAL A 153 -16.04 7.31 -2.59
CA VAL A 153 -15.78 8.65 -3.10
C VAL A 153 -16.43 8.86 -4.48
N GLY A 154 -17.73 9.18 -4.49
CA GLY A 154 -18.40 9.96 -5.55
C GLY A 154 -18.41 9.50 -7.02
N MET A 155 -17.75 8.40 -7.41
CA MET A 155 -17.55 8.01 -8.81
C MET A 155 -18.79 7.41 -9.50
N ASN A 156 -18.78 7.39 -10.83
CA ASN A 156 -19.83 6.78 -11.65
C ASN A 156 -19.25 5.59 -12.43
N LEU A 157 -19.75 4.38 -12.16
CA LEU A 157 -19.25 3.13 -12.75
C LEU A 157 -20.41 2.34 -13.38
N THR A 158 -21.27 3.02 -14.13
CA THR A 158 -22.45 2.43 -14.80
C THR A 158 -22.09 1.46 -15.92
N ALA A 159 -20.82 1.35 -16.31
CA ALA A 159 -20.37 0.37 -17.29
C ALA A 159 -20.51 -1.07 -16.77
N ALA A 160 -20.37 -1.31 -15.47
CA ALA A 160 -20.41 -2.65 -14.90
C ALA A 160 -21.83 -3.11 -14.57
N ASP A 161 -22.15 -4.35 -14.89
CA ASP A 161 -23.43 -5.01 -14.56
C ASP A 161 -23.32 -5.94 -13.35
N THR A 162 -22.12 -6.40 -13.00
CA THR A 162 -21.92 -7.30 -11.87
C THR A 162 -21.02 -6.67 -10.82
N VAL A 163 -21.43 -6.71 -9.55
CA VAL A 163 -20.67 -6.20 -8.41
C VAL A 163 -20.35 -7.36 -7.47
N ILE A 164 -19.08 -7.60 -7.18
CA ILE A 164 -18.62 -8.64 -6.26
C ILE A 164 -17.97 -7.98 -5.05
N PHE A 165 -18.49 -8.27 -3.86
CA PHE A 165 -17.83 -7.98 -2.60
C PHE A 165 -16.97 -9.18 -2.21
N PHE A 166 -15.65 -9.04 -2.35
CA PHE A 166 -14.69 -10.04 -1.89
C PHE A 166 -14.71 -10.09 -0.36
N ASP A 167 -14.69 -8.93 0.31
CA ASP A 167 -14.81 -8.83 1.77
C ASP A 167 -15.92 -7.84 2.15
N SER A 168 -16.66 -8.15 3.22
CA SER A 168 -17.74 -7.28 3.71
C SER A 168 -17.25 -6.24 4.72
N ASP A 169 -17.80 -5.02 4.67
CA ASP A 169 -17.55 -4.00 5.70
C ASP A 169 -18.36 -4.31 6.99
N PHE A 170 -17.89 -3.82 8.13
CA PHE A 170 -18.69 -3.82 9.37
C PHE A 170 -19.84 -2.82 9.34
N ASN A 171 -19.73 -1.80 8.48
CA ASN A 171 -20.78 -0.84 8.20
C ASN A 171 -21.48 -1.17 6.87
N PRO A 172 -22.72 -1.71 6.88
CA PRO A 172 -23.45 -2.06 5.65
C PRO A 172 -23.67 -0.87 4.72
N GLN A 173 -23.70 0.35 5.25
CA GLN A 173 -23.88 1.57 4.44
C GLN A 173 -22.72 1.79 3.46
N ASN A 174 -21.49 1.42 3.83
CA ASN A 174 -20.33 1.57 2.96
C ASN A 174 -20.46 0.64 1.74
N ASP A 175 -20.89 -0.60 1.96
CA ASP A 175 -21.11 -1.58 0.90
C ASP A 175 -22.30 -1.17 0.01
N LEU A 176 -23.40 -0.69 0.60
CA LEU A 176 -24.55 -0.18 -0.16
C LEU A 176 -24.16 1.01 -1.03
N GLN A 177 -23.34 1.93 -0.50
CA GLN A 177 -22.82 3.06 -1.25
C GLN A 177 -21.89 2.64 -2.38
N ALA A 178 -21.07 1.61 -2.16
CA ALA A 178 -20.21 1.04 -3.19
C ALA A 178 -21.02 0.36 -4.31
N ALA A 179 -22.06 -0.41 -3.97
CA ALA A 179 -22.97 -1.02 -4.95
C ALA A 179 -23.75 0.05 -5.75
N ALA A 180 -24.16 1.14 -5.10
CA ALA A 180 -24.81 2.29 -5.75
C ALA A 180 -23.90 3.04 -6.75
N ARG A 181 -22.61 2.69 -6.88
CA ARG A 181 -21.74 3.22 -7.94
C ARG A 181 -22.04 2.60 -9.31
N ALA A 182 -22.46 1.34 -9.33
CA ALA A 182 -22.93 0.65 -10.53
C ALA A 182 -24.46 0.77 -10.69
N HIS A 183 -25.21 0.59 -9.60
CA HIS A 183 -26.66 0.77 -9.57
C HIS A 183 -27.02 2.25 -9.40
N ARG A 184 -26.76 3.03 -10.46
CA ARG A 184 -26.98 4.49 -10.51
C ARG A 184 -27.76 4.89 -11.75
N ILE A 185 -28.40 6.07 -11.70
CA ILE A 185 -29.02 6.72 -12.86
C ILE A 185 -27.96 6.82 -13.99
N GLY A 186 -28.28 6.22 -15.14
CA GLY A 186 -27.36 6.06 -16.28
C GLY A 186 -26.94 4.61 -16.54
N GLN A 187 -27.31 3.67 -15.68
CA GLN A 187 -27.18 2.24 -15.93
C GLN A 187 -28.32 1.72 -16.81
N SER A 188 -28.00 1.00 -17.88
CA SER A 188 -28.97 0.37 -18.78
C SER A 188 -29.15 -1.13 -18.54
N LYS A 189 -28.16 -1.81 -17.93
CA LYS A 189 -28.19 -3.24 -17.64
C LYS A 189 -28.63 -3.52 -16.19
N PRO A 190 -29.36 -4.62 -15.93
CA PRO A 190 -29.70 -5.03 -14.57
C PRO A 190 -28.43 -5.36 -13.79
N VAL A 191 -28.28 -4.76 -12.59
CA VAL A 191 -27.09 -4.93 -11.76
C VAL A 191 -27.29 -6.06 -10.76
N LYS A 192 -26.37 -7.03 -10.76
CA LYS A 192 -26.32 -8.12 -9.79
C LYS A 192 -25.21 -7.89 -8.77
N VAL A 193 -25.56 -7.99 -7.48
CA VAL A 193 -24.61 -7.85 -6.38
C VAL A 193 -24.34 -9.22 -5.78
N ILE A 194 -23.07 -9.62 -5.69
CA ILE A 194 -22.62 -10.92 -5.21
C ILE A 194 -21.70 -10.67 -4.00
N ARG A 195 -21.94 -11.35 -2.89
CA ARG A 195 -21.14 -11.23 -1.68
C ARG A 195 -20.52 -12.58 -1.32
N LEU A 196 -19.19 -12.64 -1.25
CA LEU A 196 -18.48 -13.85 -0.85
C LEU A 196 -18.36 -13.91 0.68
N VAL A 197 -18.75 -15.03 1.28
CA VAL A 197 -18.72 -15.22 2.74
C VAL A 197 -18.18 -16.62 3.08
N GLY A 198 -17.17 -16.67 3.96
CA GLY A 198 -16.66 -17.95 4.48
C GLY A 198 -17.61 -18.63 5.46
N ARG A 199 -18.01 -19.89 5.20
CA ARG A 199 -18.84 -20.72 6.10
C ARG A 199 -18.15 -20.98 7.43
N ASP A 200 -18.89 -20.93 8.53
CA ASP A 200 -18.39 -21.21 9.89
C ASP A 200 -17.18 -20.31 10.28
N THR A 201 -17.04 -19.13 9.65
CA THR A 201 -15.97 -18.17 9.94
C THR A 201 -16.49 -16.88 10.57
N VAL A 202 -15.57 -16.02 11.03
CA VAL A 202 -15.90 -14.67 11.50
C VAL A 202 -16.66 -13.83 10.47
N GLU A 203 -16.53 -14.10 9.16
CA GLU A 203 -17.21 -13.31 8.12
C GLU A 203 -18.73 -13.49 8.13
N GLU A 204 -19.23 -14.69 8.44
CA GLU A 204 -20.67 -14.96 8.52
C GLU A 204 -21.33 -14.10 9.60
N ILE A 205 -20.64 -13.96 10.74
CA ILE A 205 -21.13 -13.17 11.87
C ILE A 205 -21.09 -11.68 11.56
N VAL A 206 -20.05 -11.23 10.85
CA VAL A 206 -19.97 -9.85 10.36
C VAL A 206 -21.12 -9.56 9.40
N CYS A 207 -21.40 -10.48 8.47
CA CYS A 207 -22.52 -10.38 7.52
C CYS A 207 -23.87 -10.32 8.26
N ARG A 208 -24.11 -11.21 9.23
CA ARG A 208 -25.33 -11.24 10.03
C ARG A 208 -25.53 -9.94 10.80
N LYS A 209 -24.47 -9.43 11.46
CA LYS A 209 -24.52 -8.14 12.18
C LYS A 209 -24.76 -6.97 11.23
N ALA A 210 -24.17 -6.99 10.04
CA ALA A 210 -24.39 -5.96 9.03
C ALA A 210 -25.86 -5.95 8.58
N ALA A 211 -26.45 -7.14 8.33
CA ALA A 211 -27.87 -7.28 8.00
C ALA A 211 -28.79 -6.76 9.13
N SER A 212 -28.53 -7.14 10.39
CA SER A 212 -29.29 -6.62 11.53
C SER A 212 -29.17 -5.11 11.69
N LYS A 213 -27.97 -4.53 11.48
CA LYS A 213 -27.78 -3.07 11.50
C LYS A 213 -28.57 -2.38 10.40
N LEU A 214 -28.64 -2.98 9.21
CA LEU A 214 -29.40 -2.43 8.09
C LEU A 214 -30.91 -2.47 8.39
N GLN A 215 -31.43 -3.59 8.91
CA GLN A 215 -32.83 -3.71 9.34
C GLN A 215 -33.19 -2.70 10.43
N LEU A 216 -32.33 -2.53 11.44
CA LEU A 216 -32.52 -1.53 12.48
C LEU A 216 -32.52 -0.11 11.91
N ALA A 217 -31.65 0.19 10.94
CA ALA A 217 -31.65 1.49 10.27
C ALA A 217 -32.94 1.73 9.47
N SER A 218 -33.42 0.73 8.71
CA SER A 218 -34.69 0.81 7.99
C SER A 218 -35.87 1.00 8.93
N ALA A 219 -35.94 0.24 10.02
CA ALA A 219 -37.00 0.36 11.02
C ALA A 219 -37.02 1.73 11.71
N VAL A 220 -35.85 2.34 11.96
CA VAL A 220 -35.76 3.71 12.49
C VAL A 220 -36.22 4.75 11.47
N MET A 221 -35.89 4.55 10.18
CA MET A 221 -36.33 5.43 9.10
C MET A 221 -37.85 5.37 8.88
N GLU A 222 -38.42 4.17 8.84
CA GLU A 222 -39.86 3.95 8.69
C GLU A 222 -40.65 4.38 9.94
N GLY A 223 -40.09 4.14 11.12
CA GLY A 223 -40.74 4.42 12.40
C GLY A 223 -40.77 5.89 12.85
N GLY A 224 -40.11 6.80 12.13
CA GLY A 224 -40.20 8.27 12.32
C GLY A 224 -39.80 8.84 13.70
N ARG A 225 -39.41 8.00 14.67
CA ARG A 225 -39.08 8.40 16.04
C ARG A 225 -37.62 8.84 16.16
N PHE A 226 -37.32 10.05 15.68
CA PHE A 226 -36.14 10.79 16.10
C PHE A 226 -36.38 11.39 17.51
N THR A 227 -36.37 10.55 18.54
CA THR A 227 -36.31 11.07 19.92
C THR A 227 -34.90 11.57 20.19
N LEU A 228 -34.68 12.87 19.94
CA LEU A 228 -33.53 13.65 20.39
C LEU A 228 -33.47 13.63 21.93
N GLY A 229 -32.98 12.54 22.51
CA GLY A 229 -32.82 12.40 23.97
C GLY A 229 -33.12 11.03 24.57
N ALA A 230 -33.56 10.03 23.81
CA ALA A 230 -33.59 8.67 24.33
C ALA A 230 -32.14 8.18 24.53
N PRO A 231 -31.82 7.50 25.66
CA PRO A 231 -30.50 6.92 25.81
C PRO A 231 -30.31 5.97 24.64
N ARG A 232 -29.23 6.19 23.87
CA ARG A 232 -28.73 5.20 22.91
C ARG A 232 -28.80 3.85 23.63
N PRO A 233 -29.37 2.78 23.04
CA PRO A 233 -29.17 1.45 23.60
C PRO A 233 -27.67 1.30 23.78
N SER A 234 -27.28 1.35 25.05
CA SER A 234 -25.91 1.51 25.50
C SER A 234 -25.14 0.30 25.04
N ALA A 235 -24.10 0.48 24.23
CA ALA A 235 -22.84 -0.27 24.23
C ALA A 235 -22.87 -1.83 24.31
N ASP A 236 -24.00 -2.50 24.18
CA ASP A 236 -24.13 -3.97 24.26
C ASP A 236 -23.87 -4.63 22.91
N ALA A 237 -24.00 -3.89 21.80
CA ALA A 237 -23.56 -4.32 20.48
C ALA A 237 -22.02 -4.50 20.38
N ASP A 238 -21.28 -3.84 21.28
CA ASP A 238 -19.82 -3.78 21.33
C ASP A 238 -19.19 -4.90 22.18
N LEU A 239 -19.98 -5.67 22.94
CA LEU A 239 -19.47 -6.55 24.01
C LEU A 239 -19.54 -8.06 23.79
N ARG A 240 -19.84 -8.55 22.57
CA ARG A 240 -19.73 -10.00 22.29
C ARG A 240 -18.70 -10.37 21.24
N LEU A 241 -17.63 -9.57 21.07
CA LEU A 241 -16.47 -9.94 20.23
C LEU A 241 -15.90 -11.31 20.62
N SER A 242 -15.93 -11.64 21.91
CA SER A 242 -15.56 -12.96 22.43
C SER A 242 -16.45 -14.09 21.89
N GLU A 243 -17.73 -13.83 21.67
CA GLU A 243 -18.64 -14.82 21.08
C GLU A 243 -18.50 -14.91 19.56
N ILE A 244 -18.21 -13.80 18.88
CA ILE A 244 -17.86 -13.81 17.45
C ILE A 244 -16.71 -14.79 17.19
N LEU A 245 -15.73 -14.80 18.10
CA LEU A 245 -14.54 -15.64 17.97
C LEU A 245 -14.76 -17.10 18.39
N LYS A 246 -15.80 -17.38 19.19
CA LYS A 246 -16.13 -18.75 19.65
C LYS A 246 -17.01 -19.52 18.67
N PHE A 247 -17.69 -18.83 17.76
CA PHE A 247 -18.59 -19.44 16.79
C PHE A 247 -17.80 -20.16 15.68
N GLY A 248 -18.25 -21.37 15.30
CA GLY A 248 -17.68 -22.15 14.20
C GLY A 248 -16.38 -22.88 14.53
N LEU A 249 -15.84 -22.69 15.74
CA LEU A 249 -14.56 -23.27 16.16
C LEU A 249 -14.63 -24.79 16.23
N ASP A 250 -15.74 -25.38 16.69
CA ASP A 250 -15.87 -26.84 16.83
C ASP A 250 -15.84 -27.58 15.49
N LYS A 251 -16.54 -27.03 14.49
CA LYS A 251 -16.54 -27.59 13.12
C LYS A 251 -15.19 -27.41 12.40
N LEU A 252 -14.51 -26.29 12.66
CA LEU A 252 -13.15 -26.05 12.15
C LEU A 252 -12.11 -26.97 12.82
N LEU A 253 -12.32 -27.36 14.08
CA LEU A 253 -11.45 -28.28 14.81
C LEU A 253 -11.70 -29.76 14.46
N SER A 254 -12.94 -30.13 14.19
CA SER A 254 -13.32 -31.51 13.85
C SER A 254 -13.02 -31.90 12.39
N SER A 255 -12.84 -30.93 11.48
CA SER A 255 -12.56 -31.20 10.05
C SER A 255 -11.13 -30.82 9.63
N GLU A 256 -10.22 -31.80 9.57
CA GLU A 256 -8.82 -31.57 9.15
C GLU A 256 -8.61 -31.50 7.62
N GLY A 257 -9.61 -31.90 6.82
CA GLY A 257 -9.59 -31.85 5.36
C GLY A 257 -10.05 -30.52 4.76
N SER A 258 -9.76 -30.30 3.46
CA SER A 258 -10.32 -29.17 2.70
C SER A 258 -11.85 -29.27 2.63
N THR A 259 -12.58 -28.21 3.00
CA THR A 259 -14.06 -28.16 2.90
C THR A 259 -14.52 -27.53 1.58
N MET A 260 -13.71 -27.63 0.55
CA MET A 260 -13.99 -27.11 -0.78
C MET A 260 -14.89 -28.10 -1.52
N GLY A 261 -16.19 -27.98 -1.30
CA GLY A 261 -17.19 -28.68 -2.11
C GLY A 261 -17.35 -28.01 -3.48
N GLU A 262 -17.72 -28.79 -4.49
CA GLU A 262 -18.16 -28.25 -5.77
C GLU A 262 -19.50 -27.55 -5.57
N ILE A 263 -19.54 -26.25 -5.85
CA ILE A 263 -20.77 -25.46 -5.79
C ILE A 263 -21.20 -25.23 -7.24
N ASP A 264 -22.38 -25.73 -7.59
CA ASP A 264 -23.02 -25.42 -8.87
C ASP A 264 -23.53 -23.98 -8.83
N LEU A 265 -22.82 -23.10 -9.54
CA LEU A 265 -23.05 -21.66 -9.52
C LEU A 265 -24.23 -21.23 -10.41
N GLU A 266 -24.59 -22.03 -11.41
CA GLU A 266 -25.62 -21.68 -12.40
C GLU A 266 -27.05 -21.55 -11.81
N PRO A 267 -27.56 -22.49 -10.99
CA PRO A 267 -28.89 -22.32 -10.39
C PRO A 267 -28.96 -21.21 -9.33
N ILE A 268 -27.82 -20.85 -8.72
CA ILE A 268 -27.75 -19.84 -7.65
C ILE A 268 -27.65 -18.42 -8.23
N LEU A 269 -26.98 -18.28 -9.37
CA LEU A 269 -26.82 -17.01 -10.08
C LEU A 269 -27.96 -16.73 -11.07
N GLY A 270 -28.81 -17.71 -11.38
CA GLY A 270 -29.92 -17.52 -12.33
C GLY A 270 -29.45 -17.44 -13.79
N GLU A 271 -30.42 -17.51 -14.71
CA GLU A 271 -30.15 -17.53 -16.14
C GLU A 271 -29.69 -16.16 -16.70
N THR A 272 -28.78 -16.21 -17.66
CA THR A 272 -28.27 -15.05 -18.41
C THR A 272 -28.53 -15.25 -19.90
N LYS A 273 -29.19 -14.29 -20.54
CA LYS A 273 -29.36 -14.25 -22.01
C LYS A 273 -28.58 -13.06 -22.56
N ASP A 274 -27.76 -13.30 -23.58
CA ASP A 274 -27.00 -12.27 -24.32
C ASP A 274 -26.19 -11.29 -23.44
N GLY A 275 -25.55 -11.80 -22.37
CA GLY A 275 -24.71 -10.98 -21.47
C GLY A 275 -25.49 -9.99 -20.59
N GLN A 276 -26.77 -10.28 -20.32
CA GLN A 276 -27.63 -9.56 -19.40
C GLN A 276 -28.27 -10.53 -18.40
N TRP A 277 -28.39 -10.08 -17.15
CA TRP A 277 -29.11 -10.82 -16.11
C TRP A 277 -30.62 -10.77 -16.39
N LEU A 278 -31.30 -11.93 -16.43
CA LEU A 278 -32.76 -11.95 -16.41
C LEU A 278 -33.21 -11.57 -14.99
N SER A 279 -34.04 -10.53 -14.87
CA SER A 279 -34.78 -10.32 -13.63
C SER A 279 -35.83 -11.42 -13.53
N ASP A 280 -35.87 -12.17 -12.42
CA ASP A 280 -37.05 -12.97 -12.10
C ASP A 280 -38.25 -12.02 -12.13
N ALA A 281 -39.12 -12.20 -13.12
CA ALA A 281 -40.36 -11.45 -13.21
C ALA A 281 -41.19 -11.81 -11.98
N LEU A 282 -41.44 -10.83 -11.10
CA LEU A 282 -42.55 -10.96 -10.16
C LEU A 282 -43.81 -11.26 -11.00
N PRO A 283 -44.58 -12.32 -10.68
CA PRO A 283 -45.92 -12.46 -11.22
C PRO A 283 -46.71 -11.22 -10.82
N THR A 284 -47.39 -10.64 -11.79
CA THR A 284 -48.36 -9.55 -11.61
C THR A 284 -49.44 -10.03 -10.64
N GLU A 285 -49.46 -9.50 -9.41
CA GLU A 285 -50.58 -9.74 -8.49
C GLU A 285 -51.75 -8.84 -8.91
N GLU A 286 -52.71 -9.47 -9.59
CA GLU A 286 -54.10 -9.02 -9.61
C GLU A 286 -54.69 -9.17 -8.19
N GLU A 287 -55.44 -8.15 -7.77
CA GLU A 287 -56.20 -8.14 -6.51
C GLU A 287 -57.16 -9.34 -6.41
N GLY A 288 -57.11 -10.09 -5.30
CA GLY A 288 -58.13 -11.11 -5.02
C GLY A 288 -57.84 -12.11 -3.90
N SER A 289 -58.10 -11.70 -2.66
CA SER A 289 -58.53 -12.51 -1.50
C SER A 289 -58.10 -13.99 -1.37
N ARG A 290 -57.32 -14.29 -0.31
CA ARG A 290 -57.53 -15.46 0.57
C ARG A 290 -56.56 -15.44 1.77
N ASP A 291 -57.13 -15.21 2.95
CA ASP A 291 -56.51 -15.59 4.22
C ASP A 291 -56.43 -17.13 4.35
N GLN A 292 -55.39 -17.59 5.06
CA GLN A 292 -55.10 -18.95 5.54
C GLN A 292 -54.37 -19.88 4.55
N GLU A 293 -53.04 -19.76 4.52
CA GLU A 293 -52.04 -20.86 4.64
C GLU A 293 -50.63 -20.31 4.32
N GLU A 294 -50.07 -19.46 5.19
CA GLU A 294 -48.65 -19.08 5.15
C GLU A 294 -47.92 -19.64 6.38
N GLU A 295 -47.74 -20.95 6.41
CA GLU A 295 -46.70 -21.58 7.22
C GLU A 295 -45.79 -22.44 6.31
N LYS A 296 -44.49 -22.14 6.40
CA LYS A 296 -43.32 -22.88 5.87
C LYS A 296 -42.75 -22.41 4.53
N ASN A 297 -42.05 -21.28 4.56
CA ASN A 297 -40.72 -21.15 3.94
C ASN A 297 -39.92 -20.06 4.66
N HIS A 298 -39.56 -20.35 5.91
CA HIS A 298 -38.66 -19.51 6.69
C HIS A 298 -37.23 -19.70 6.15
N MET A 299 -36.60 -18.60 5.70
CA MET A 299 -35.24 -18.47 5.13
C MET A 299 -34.07 -18.95 6.03
N TYR A 300 -34.36 -19.69 7.11
CA TYR A 300 -33.40 -20.13 8.13
C TYR A 300 -33.52 -21.63 8.51
N LEU A 301 -34.23 -22.44 7.72
CA LEU A 301 -34.22 -23.90 7.85
C LEU A 301 -33.64 -24.56 6.60
N PHE A 302 -32.46 -25.14 6.74
CA PHE A 302 -31.90 -26.09 5.78
C PHE A 302 -31.22 -27.23 6.57
N GLU A 303 -31.55 -28.47 6.24
CA GLU A 303 -31.18 -29.72 6.96
C GLU A 303 -31.68 -29.83 8.42
N GLY A 304 -32.90 -29.35 8.72
CA GLY A 304 -33.54 -29.61 10.02
C GLY A 304 -32.87 -28.94 11.23
N LYS A 305 -31.99 -27.97 11.02
CA LYS A 305 -31.40 -27.15 12.10
C LYS A 305 -31.75 -25.67 11.91
N ASP A 306 -32.21 -25.08 13.00
CA ASP A 306 -32.57 -23.67 13.11
C ASP A 306 -31.33 -22.86 13.54
N TYR A 307 -30.76 -22.11 12.59
CA TYR A 307 -29.50 -21.36 12.77
C TYR A 307 -29.68 -19.98 13.42
N SER A 308 -30.85 -19.73 14.00
CA SER A 308 -31.24 -18.52 14.74
C SER A 308 -30.50 -18.35 16.10
N LYS A 309 -29.84 -19.38 16.63
CA LYS A 309 -29.34 -19.39 18.04
C LYS A 309 -27.81 -19.31 18.20
N GLU A 310 -27.43 -18.85 19.40
CA GLU A 310 -26.09 -18.61 19.95
C GLU A 310 -25.12 -19.81 19.87
N PRO A 311 -23.78 -19.59 19.99
CA PRO A 311 -22.75 -20.64 19.88
C PRO A 311 -23.10 -21.92 20.65
N SER A 312 -22.91 -23.08 20.02
CA SER A 312 -23.29 -24.39 20.54
C SER A 312 -22.59 -24.65 21.89
N LYS A 313 -23.21 -25.46 22.75
CA LYS A 313 -22.57 -25.92 24.00
C LYS A 313 -21.27 -26.69 23.72
N GLU A 314 -21.13 -27.25 22.52
CA GLU A 314 -19.94 -27.97 22.06
C GLU A 314 -18.81 -27.01 21.68
N ASP A 315 -19.09 -25.91 20.97
CA ASP A 315 -18.13 -24.82 20.68
C ASP A 315 -17.47 -24.27 21.96
N ARG A 316 -18.24 -24.16 23.05
CA ARG A 316 -17.74 -23.70 24.36
C ARG A 316 -16.78 -24.72 24.99
N LYS A 317 -17.06 -26.01 24.88
CA LYS A 317 -16.22 -27.10 25.41
C LYS A 317 -14.91 -27.26 24.63
N SER A 318 -14.96 -27.19 23.30
CA SER A 318 -13.76 -27.28 22.46
C SER A 318 -12.82 -26.09 22.70
N PHE A 319 -13.39 -24.90 22.95
CA PHE A 319 -12.64 -23.73 23.40
C PHE A 319 -11.98 -23.94 24.78
N GLU A 320 -12.72 -24.47 25.76
CA GLU A 320 -12.17 -24.78 27.09
C GLU A 320 -11.03 -25.82 27.03
N GLN A 321 -11.17 -26.84 26.18
CA GLN A 321 -10.12 -27.84 25.93
C GLN A 321 -8.85 -27.23 25.35
N LEU A 322 -8.98 -26.32 24.36
CA LEU A 322 -7.84 -25.59 23.79
C LEU A 322 -7.13 -24.71 24.82
N VAL A 323 -7.89 -23.98 25.64
CA VAL A 323 -7.34 -23.15 26.73
C VAL A 323 -6.57 -24.02 27.74
N ASN A 324 -7.10 -25.18 28.09
CA ASN A 324 -6.45 -26.11 29.02
C ASN A 324 -5.16 -26.70 28.44
N LEU A 325 -5.17 -27.12 27.16
CA LEU A 325 -4.00 -27.69 26.49
C LEU A 325 -2.86 -26.67 26.42
N GLN A 326 -3.17 -25.40 26.20
CA GLN A 326 -2.17 -24.34 26.23
C GLN A 326 -1.68 -24.02 27.65
N LYS A 327 -2.55 -24.01 28.67
CA LYS A 327 -2.10 -23.83 30.08
C LYS A 327 -1.03 -24.86 30.45
N THR A 328 -1.18 -26.11 30.01
CA THR A 328 -0.16 -27.15 30.24
C THR A 328 1.15 -26.89 29.48
N LEU A 329 1.09 -26.34 28.26
CA LEU A 329 2.29 -25.96 27.51
C LEU A 329 3.00 -24.74 28.12
N LEU A 330 2.24 -23.72 28.51
CA LEU A 330 2.74 -22.50 29.15
C LEU A 330 3.35 -22.80 30.53
N GLU A 331 2.81 -23.75 31.28
CA GLU A 331 3.40 -24.23 32.53
C GLU A 331 4.74 -24.95 32.31
N LYS A 332 4.85 -25.78 31.26
CA LYS A 332 6.12 -26.39 30.86
C LYS A 332 7.17 -25.34 30.48
N THR A 333 6.80 -24.35 29.67
CA THR A 333 7.72 -23.26 29.28
C THR A 333 8.05 -22.32 30.46
N ARG A 334 7.11 -22.11 31.40
CA ARG A 334 7.35 -21.35 32.64
C ARG A 334 8.32 -22.05 33.59
N GLN A 335 8.32 -23.39 33.64
CA GLN A 335 9.31 -24.14 34.42
C GLN A 335 10.72 -23.97 33.85
N GLU A 336 10.86 -23.94 32.52
CA GLU A 336 12.14 -23.70 31.84
C GLU A 336 12.65 -22.25 32.00
N GLY A 337 11.74 -21.26 31.99
CA GLY A 337 12.09 -19.84 32.12
C GLY A 337 12.34 -19.32 33.55
N ARG A 338 12.08 -20.11 34.61
CA ARG A 338 12.17 -19.69 36.02
C ARG A 338 13.59 -19.67 36.60
N LEU A 339 14.61 -20.17 35.88
CA LEU A 339 16.00 -20.19 36.36
C LEU A 339 16.77 -18.86 36.17
N LEU A 340 16.20 -17.85 35.49
CA LEU A 340 16.96 -16.66 35.07
C LEU A 340 16.45 -15.30 35.59
N ARG A 341 15.50 -15.25 36.53
CA ARG A 341 14.89 -13.96 36.91
C ARG A 341 14.63 -13.79 38.40
N ASN A 342 15.70 -13.80 39.18
CA ASN A 342 15.72 -13.21 40.52
C ASN A 342 16.79 -12.11 40.57
N LYS A 343 16.39 -10.86 40.32
CA LYS A 343 16.98 -9.60 40.85
C LYS A 343 16.20 -8.40 40.31
N GLY A 344 15.78 -7.51 41.21
CA GLY A 344 15.29 -6.16 40.88
C GLY A 344 13.84 -5.88 41.27
N ARG A 345 13.65 -5.50 42.53
CA ARG A 345 12.40 -5.00 43.15
C ARG A 345 12.55 -3.49 43.39
N ALA A 346 11.38 -2.81 43.45
CA ALA A 346 11.05 -1.57 44.18
C ALA A 346 11.01 -0.23 43.39
N LEU A 347 9.83 0.39 43.20
CA LEU A 347 9.08 1.40 44.05
C LEU A 347 9.44 2.86 43.58
N LEU A 348 8.61 3.92 43.51
CA LEU A 348 7.21 4.30 43.85
C LEU A 348 6.96 5.76 43.26
N PRO A 349 5.79 6.44 43.50
CA PRO A 349 5.12 7.41 42.63
C PRO A 349 5.03 8.86 43.20
N GLY A 350 4.38 9.79 42.48
CA GLY A 350 3.69 10.94 43.07
C GLY A 350 3.66 12.26 42.27
N LEU A 351 2.65 13.10 42.59
CA LEU A 351 2.32 14.48 42.15
C LEU A 351 1.29 14.54 41.00
N GLY A 352 0.11 15.15 41.11
CA GLY A 352 -0.52 16.00 42.13
C GLY A 352 -1.70 16.73 41.47
N GLU A 353 -2.85 16.76 42.14
CA GLU A 353 -4.14 17.31 41.65
C GLU A 353 -4.09 18.84 41.42
N GLY A 354 -4.74 19.29 40.34
CA GLY A 354 -4.92 20.71 40.01
C GLY A 354 -6.38 21.01 39.68
N SER A 355 -6.94 21.97 40.41
CA SER A 355 -8.35 22.34 40.52
C SER A 355 -9.00 22.89 39.24
N THR A 356 -10.25 22.47 38.98
CA THR A 356 -11.09 22.98 37.89
C THR A 356 -11.79 24.29 38.30
N ALA A 357 -11.30 25.42 37.83
CA ALA A 357 -11.99 26.71 37.96
C ALA A 357 -13.17 26.80 36.96
N ARG A 358 -14.37 27.08 37.48
CA ARG A 358 -15.62 27.29 36.70
C ARG A 358 -15.48 28.53 35.78
N LYS A 359 -15.71 28.36 34.47
CA LYS A 359 -15.70 29.46 33.49
C LYS A 359 -17.07 30.15 33.43
N ARG A 360 -17.07 31.49 33.55
CA ARG A 360 -18.20 32.37 33.19
C ARG A 360 -18.58 32.19 31.71
N VAL A 361 -19.88 32.07 31.44
CA VAL A 361 -20.46 32.08 30.08
C VAL A 361 -20.46 33.53 29.58
N LEU A 362 -19.86 33.77 28.40
CA LEU A 362 -19.70 35.08 27.77
C LEU A 362 -20.69 35.21 26.59
N SER A 363 -21.12 36.45 26.31
CA SER A 363 -22.05 36.81 25.23
C SER A 363 -21.45 36.50 23.83
N PRO A 364 -22.26 36.15 22.81
CA PRO A 364 -21.78 35.83 21.46
C PRO A 364 -20.94 36.92 20.79
N GLU A 365 -21.24 38.20 21.02
CA GLU A 365 -20.44 39.32 20.47
C GLU A 365 -19.04 39.42 21.10
N GLU A 366 -18.93 39.19 22.41
CA GLU A 366 -17.64 39.19 23.12
C GLU A 366 -16.75 37.99 22.74
N LEU A 367 -17.36 36.88 22.33
CA LEU A 367 -16.66 35.69 21.82
C LEU A 367 -16.03 35.94 20.45
N GLU A 368 -16.68 36.69 19.58
CA GLU A 368 -16.16 37.03 18.25
C GLU A 368 -14.99 38.01 18.31
N ASP A 369 -15.07 39.02 19.17
CA ASP A 369 -13.95 39.96 19.37
C ASP A 369 -12.74 39.29 20.03
N ARG A 370 -12.96 38.35 20.96
CA ARG A 370 -11.87 37.51 21.47
C ARG A 370 -11.31 36.58 20.41
N ARG A 371 -12.12 36.07 19.48
CA ARG A 371 -11.64 35.25 18.35
C ARG A 371 -10.78 36.08 17.39
N LYS A 372 -11.24 37.27 17.00
CA LYS A 372 -10.47 38.20 16.15
C LYS A 372 -9.16 38.63 16.81
N LYS A 373 -9.17 39.00 18.10
CA LYS A 373 -7.94 39.31 18.87
C LYS A 373 -7.00 38.10 18.99
N ARG A 374 -7.52 36.88 19.21
CA ARG A 374 -6.70 35.65 19.26
C ARG A 374 -6.11 35.29 17.90
N GLN A 375 -6.84 35.47 16.82
CA GLN A 375 -6.35 35.22 15.45
C GLN A 375 -5.26 36.24 15.08
N ALA A 376 -5.47 37.53 15.38
CA ALA A 376 -4.46 38.56 15.17
C ALA A 376 -3.20 38.33 16.01
N ALA A 377 -3.34 37.97 17.29
CA ALA A 377 -2.22 37.61 18.16
C ALA A 377 -1.49 36.34 17.68
N ALA A 378 -2.22 35.34 17.17
CA ALA A 378 -1.63 34.14 16.60
C ALA A 378 -0.86 34.43 15.30
N ALA A 379 -1.39 35.29 14.42
CA ALA A 379 -0.74 35.71 13.19
C ALA A 379 0.55 36.52 13.49
N LYS A 380 0.50 37.45 14.46
CA LYS A 380 1.68 38.21 14.90
C LYS A 380 2.75 37.31 15.50
N ARG A 381 2.36 36.32 16.31
CA ARG A 381 3.29 35.32 16.86
C ARG A 381 3.91 34.44 15.77
N LYS A 382 3.13 34.01 14.78
CA LYS A 382 3.63 33.23 13.63
C LYS A 382 4.68 34.00 12.83
N ARG A 383 4.40 35.27 12.48
CA ARG A 383 5.36 36.14 11.78
C ARG A 383 6.66 36.31 12.57
N LEU A 384 6.56 36.61 13.87
CA LEU A 384 7.72 36.80 14.74
C LEU A 384 8.53 35.50 14.94
N THR A 385 7.87 34.34 14.99
CA THR A 385 8.58 33.04 15.02
C THR A 385 9.25 32.70 13.70
N GLU A 386 8.64 33.06 12.57
CA GLU A 386 9.21 32.82 11.24
C GLU A 386 10.41 33.73 10.99
N GLU A 387 10.30 35.01 11.35
CA GLU A 387 11.40 35.98 11.28
C GLU A 387 12.58 35.55 12.17
N LYS A 388 12.32 35.18 13.43
CA LYS A 388 13.37 34.61 14.31
C LYS A 388 13.98 33.32 13.77
N ARG A 389 13.22 32.53 13.01
CA ARG A 389 13.74 31.31 12.37
C ARG A 389 14.66 31.69 11.21
N ARG A 390 14.27 32.64 10.37
CA ARG A 390 15.09 33.18 9.26
C ARG A 390 16.39 33.80 9.79
N GLU A 391 16.32 34.62 10.83
CA GLU A 391 17.52 35.22 11.45
C GLU A 391 18.48 34.14 12.00
N LYS A 392 17.95 33.09 12.63
CA LYS A 392 18.75 31.96 13.11
C LYS A 392 19.39 31.19 11.95
N GLU A 393 18.62 30.90 10.90
CA GLU A 393 19.12 30.23 9.69
C GLU A 393 20.22 31.05 9.01
N GLU A 394 20.05 32.37 8.90
CA GLU A 394 21.06 33.28 8.37
C GLU A 394 22.32 33.36 9.23
N ALA A 395 22.16 33.41 10.56
CA ALA A 395 23.28 33.40 11.50
C ALA A 395 24.06 32.08 11.45
N GLU A 396 23.36 30.95 11.35
CA GLU A 396 23.98 29.63 11.15
C GLU A 396 24.67 29.54 9.79
N ARG A 397 24.07 30.07 8.72
CA ARG A 397 24.69 30.15 7.39
C ARG A 397 25.96 30.99 7.41
N LYS A 398 25.94 32.16 8.05
CA LYS A 398 27.11 33.04 8.21
C LYS A 398 28.23 32.34 8.99
N LYS A 399 27.89 31.67 10.10
CA LYS A 399 28.85 30.88 10.88
C LYS A 399 29.46 29.75 10.05
N ARG A 400 28.65 29.06 9.24
CA ARG A 400 29.10 27.98 8.36
C ARG A 400 30.03 28.50 7.25
N MET A 401 29.68 29.60 6.60
CA MET A 401 30.51 30.24 5.58
C MET A 401 31.85 30.72 6.15
N ALA A 402 31.85 31.32 7.35
CA ALA A 402 33.08 31.72 8.03
C ALA A 402 33.96 30.50 8.37
N TRP A 403 33.35 29.41 8.83
CA TRP A 403 34.06 28.16 9.11
C TRP A 403 34.65 27.52 7.84
N TRP A 404 33.95 27.57 6.71
CA TRP A 404 34.46 27.12 5.42
C TRP A 404 35.62 27.98 4.93
N GLN A 405 35.53 29.31 5.07
CA GLN A 405 36.61 30.25 4.75
C GLN A 405 37.86 29.99 5.59
N SER A 406 37.71 29.73 6.90
CA SER A 406 38.84 29.38 7.77
C SER A 406 39.53 28.07 7.40
N ASN A 407 38.84 27.16 6.71
CA ASN A 407 39.38 25.88 6.29
C ASN A 407 39.77 25.85 4.79
N ASN A 408 39.75 27.00 4.10
CA ASN A 408 39.97 27.10 2.65
C ASN A 408 39.10 26.12 1.84
N TYR A 409 37.85 25.90 2.27
CA TYR A 409 36.92 24.99 1.62
C TYR A 409 35.95 25.76 0.71
N GLN A 410 35.86 25.32 -0.55
CA GLN A 410 34.84 25.78 -1.50
C GLN A 410 33.84 24.65 -1.74
N SER A 411 32.54 24.92 -1.54
CA SER A 411 31.50 23.93 -1.74
C SER A 411 31.33 23.60 -3.23
N PHE A 412 31.25 22.31 -3.54
CA PHE A 412 30.90 21.80 -4.87
C PHE A 412 29.40 21.52 -5.03
N CYS A 413 28.59 21.85 -4.02
CA CYS A 413 27.15 21.70 -4.07
C CYS A 413 26.55 22.73 -5.03
N LEU A 414 25.67 22.28 -5.93
CA LEU A 414 24.88 23.17 -6.77
C LEU A 414 24.03 24.09 -5.88
N PRO A 415 24.00 25.41 -6.16
CA PRO A 415 23.20 26.35 -5.38
C PRO A 415 21.73 25.92 -5.39
N PRO A 416 20.97 26.18 -4.30
CA PRO A 416 19.52 26.05 -4.36
C PRO A 416 19.03 26.96 -5.48
N GLY A 417 18.34 26.39 -6.46
CA GLY A 417 17.85 27.11 -7.62
C GLY A 417 16.72 28.04 -7.24
N ASP A 418 17.06 29.18 -6.64
CA ASP A 418 16.20 30.34 -6.43
C ASP A 418 16.97 31.57 -6.93
N SER A 419 16.95 31.80 -8.24
CA SER A 419 17.29 33.10 -8.88
C SER A 419 17.21 33.01 -10.41
N GLU A 420 16.07 32.59 -10.94
CA GLU A 420 15.40 33.35 -11.99
C GLU A 420 13.90 33.33 -11.65
N PRO A 421 13.20 34.47 -11.72
CA PRO A 421 11.77 34.50 -11.47
C PRO A 421 11.06 33.55 -12.44
N GLU A 422 9.99 32.93 -11.94
CA GLU A 422 8.94 32.30 -12.75
C GLU A 422 8.18 33.39 -13.56
N ASP A 423 8.90 34.23 -14.30
CA ASP A 423 8.37 35.20 -15.26
C ASP A 423 8.60 34.66 -16.68
N LEU A 424 8.00 33.51 -16.96
CA LEU A 424 7.53 33.16 -18.29
C LEU A 424 6.11 32.68 -18.11
N GLU A 425 5.21 33.67 -18.09
CA GLU A 425 3.80 33.60 -18.45
C GLU A 425 3.16 32.21 -18.30
N GLU A 426 2.44 32.00 -17.19
CA GLU A 426 1.14 31.33 -17.27
C GLU A 426 0.22 32.18 -18.15
N GLY A 427 0.51 32.20 -19.45
CA GLY A 427 -0.37 32.69 -20.48
C GLY A 427 -1.40 31.62 -20.76
N GLU A 428 -2.66 31.97 -20.56
CA GLU A 428 -3.80 31.27 -21.13
C GLU A 428 -3.57 31.07 -22.63
N ASP A 429 -3.22 29.85 -23.04
CA ASP A 429 -3.41 29.39 -24.42
C ASP A 429 -3.92 27.96 -24.40
N GLU A 430 -5.24 27.84 -24.20
CA GLU A 430 -6.03 26.89 -24.96
C GLU A 430 -5.84 27.18 -26.45
N SER A 431 -4.83 26.60 -27.09
CA SER A 431 -4.95 26.26 -28.50
C SER A 431 -4.11 25.05 -28.86
N SER A 432 -4.75 24.17 -29.62
CA SER A 432 -4.23 22.94 -30.18
C SER A 432 -2.85 23.10 -30.85
N ALA A 433 -1.78 22.76 -30.14
CA ALA A 433 -0.51 22.44 -30.77
C ALA A 433 -0.63 21.04 -31.39
N ARG A 434 -0.92 21.03 -32.69
CA ARG A 434 -0.85 19.85 -33.55
C ARG A 434 0.49 19.16 -33.34
N LEU A 435 0.39 17.84 -33.20
CA LEU A 435 1.48 16.88 -33.36
C LEU A 435 2.03 17.01 -34.79
N ASP A 436 3.02 17.89 -34.98
CA ASP A 436 3.90 17.79 -36.12
C ASP A 436 5.05 16.85 -35.74
N TYR A 437 5.18 15.81 -36.57
CA TYR A 437 6.13 14.72 -36.45
C TYR A 437 7.58 15.26 -36.47
N GLU A 438 8.18 15.45 -35.30
CA GLU A 438 9.63 15.52 -35.16
C GLU A 438 10.10 14.47 -34.13
N ASP A 439 10.69 13.41 -34.70
CA ASP A 439 11.52 12.34 -34.14
C ASP A 439 11.22 11.82 -32.70
N PRO A 440 10.47 10.70 -32.54
CA PRO A 440 10.18 10.07 -31.23
C PRO A 440 11.42 9.54 -30.49
N ASP A 441 12.60 9.52 -31.12
CA ASP A 441 13.87 9.12 -30.52
C ASP A 441 14.54 10.22 -29.67
N SER A 442 14.00 11.44 -29.67
CA SER A 442 14.56 12.60 -28.94
C SER A 442 14.00 12.79 -27.52
N THR A 443 12.76 12.34 -27.24
CA THR A 443 12.06 12.55 -25.95
C THR A 443 12.03 11.31 -25.05
N SER A 444 12.58 10.18 -25.51
CA SER A 444 12.56 8.90 -24.80
C SER A 444 13.84 8.64 -24.00
N ILE A 445 13.69 7.98 -22.85
CA ILE A 445 14.83 7.48 -22.05
C ILE A 445 15.48 6.33 -22.83
N LYS A 446 16.78 6.41 -23.10
CA LYS A 446 17.53 5.38 -23.84
C LYS A 446 18.17 4.39 -22.88
N TYR A 447 17.89 3.10 -23.07
CA TYR A 447 18.48 2.04 -22.27
C TYR A 447 19.70 1.44 -22.96
N VAL A 448 20.85 1.44 -22.27
CA VAL A 448 22.14 1.00 -22.82
C VAL A 448 22.68 -0.14 -21.97
N SER A 449 23.34 -1.13 -22.57
CA SER A 449 24.07 -2.17 -21.83
C SER A 449 25.55 -1.85 -21.78
N GLY A 450 26.13 -1.71 -20.59
CA GLY A 450 27.53 -1.28 -20.45
C GLY A 450 27.88 -0.70 -19.08
N ASP A 451 29.10 -0.17 -18.98
CA ASP A 451 29.61 0.50 -17.79
C ASP A 451 29.28 2.01 -17.84
N VAL A 452 28.55 2.50 -16.84
CA VAL A 452 28.18 3.92 -16.69
C VAL A 452 29.41 4.81 -16.55
N THR A 453 30.50 4.27 -16.01
CA THR A 453 31.73 5.03 -15.81
C THR A 453 32.45 5.34 -17.12
N HIS A 454 32.05 4.76 -18.26
CA HIS A 454 32.62 5.08 -19.58
C HIS A 454 31.47 5.30 -20.57
N PRO A 455 30.82 6.48 -20.52
CA PRO A 455 29.62 6.74 -21.31
C PRO A 455 29.93 6.76 -22.81
N GLN A 456 29.05 6.19 -23.63
CA GLN A 456 29.17 6.20 -25.10
C GLN A 456 28.60 7.50 -25.70
N ALA A 457 29.22 8.65 -25.45
CA ALA A 457 28.75 9.95 -25.96
C ALA A 457 29.81 10.62 -26.84
N GLY A 458 29.56 10.95 -28.10
CA GLY A 458 30.59 11.43 -29.05
C GLY A 458 31.45 12.62 -28.58
N ALA A 459 30.96 13.85 -28.77
CA ALA A 459 31.68 15.11 -28.51
C ALA A 459 30.95 16.03 -27.51
N GLU A 460 29.89 15.53 -26.86
CA GLU A 460 29.07 16.28 -25.92
C GLU A 460 29.55 16.06 -24.48
N ASP A 461 29.33 17.05 -23.62
CA ASP A 461 29.61 16.90 -22.20
C ASP A 461 28.66 15.86 -21.57
N VAL A 462 29.17 15.09 -20.62
CA VAL A 462 28.42 14.01 -19.99
C VAL A 462 28.30 14.26 -18.49
N VAL A 463 27.10 14.15 -17.95
CA VAL A 463 26.84 14.16 -16.50
C VAL A 463 26.49 12.74 -16.04
N ILE A 464 27.41 12.12 -15.32
CA ILE A 464 27.21 10.83 -14.65
C ILE A 464 26.54 11.09 -13.31
N VAL A 465 25.38 10.48 -13.06
CA VAL A 465 24.62 10.67 -11.83
C VAL A 465 24.72 9.46 -10.92
N HIS A 466 25.03 9.68 -9.64
CA HIS A 466 25.01 8.64 -8.62
C HIS A 466 24.35 9.11 -7.32
N CYS A 467 23.68 8.21 -6.61
CA CYS A 467 23.05 8.50 -5.31
C CYS A 467 23.97 8.08 -4.16
N VAL A 468 24.20 8.99 -3.22
CA VAL A 468 25.07 8.81 -2.04
C VAL A 468 24.33 9.12 -0.75
N ASP A 469 24.93 8.73 0.38
CA ASP A 469 24.46 9.04 1.73
C ASP A 469 25.03 10.37 2.25
N ASP A 470 24.62 10.78 3.44
CA ASP A 470 25.06 12.01 4.11
C ASP A 470 26.21 11.79 5.11
N SER A 471 26.76 10.58 5.20
CA SER A 471 27.76 10.23 6.22
C SER A 471 29.19 10.67 5.88
N GLY A 472 29.48 10.99 4.61
CA GLY A 472 30.83 11.35 4.17
C GLY A 472 31.80 10.16 4.14
N ARG A 473 31.31 8.93 4.22
CA ARG A 473 32.12 7.70 4.10
C ARG A 473 31.95 7.09 2.71
N TRP A 474 33.02 7.02 1.94
CA TRP A 474 33.00 6.41 0.61
C TRP A 474 32.63 4.92 0.70
N GLY A 475 31.70 4.48 -0.15
CA GLY A 475 31.23 3.09 -0.20
C GLY A 475 32.31 2.12 -0.73
N ARG A 476 32.12 0.82 -0.47
CA ARG A 476 32.97 -0.25 -1.03
C ARG A 476 32.13 -1.12 -1.98
N GLY A 477 32.64 -1.35 -3.19
CA GLY A 477 32.01 -2.20 -4.22
C GLY A 477 31.15 -1.45 -5.23
N GLY A 478 30.87 -2.11 -6.36
CA GLY A 478 30.03 -1.57 -7.44
C GLY A 478 30.59 -0.31 -8.08
N LEU A 479 29.73 0.69 -8.29
CA LEU A 479 30.09 1.95 -8.94
C LEU A 479 31.12 2.77 -8.15
N PHE A 480 31.13 2.68 -6.81
CA PHE A 480 32.12 3.39 -5.97
C PHE A 480 33.56 2.93 -6.26
N THR A 481 33.76 1.62 -6.47
CA THR A 481 35.08 1.05 -6.81
C THR A 481 35.45 1.31 -8.27
N ALA A 482 34.47 1.30 -9.17
CA ALA A 482 34.70 1.66 -10.58
C ALA A 482 35.13 3.13 -10.72
N LEU A 483 34.45 4.05 -10.02
CA LEU A 483 34.82 5.47 -9.99
C LEU A 483 36.19 5.72 -9.34
N GLU A 484 36.53 4.99 -8.27
CA GLU A 484 37.85 5.10 -7.61
C GLU A 484 39.00 4.59 -8.51
N THR A 485 38.73 3.59 -9.34
CA THR A 485 39.71 3.08 -10.33
C THR A 485 40.00 4.13 -11.40
N ARG A 486 38.96 4.88 -11.81
CA ARG A 486 39.00 5.95 -12.81
C ARG A 486 39.67 7.23 -12.29
N SER A 487 39.26 7.72 -11.12
CA SER A 487 39.84 8.91 -10.47
C SER A 487 39.74 8.85 -8.94
N ALA A 488 40.75 9.37 -8.24
CA ALA A 488 40.76 9.44 -6.78
C ALA A 488 40.05 10.70 -6.24
N GLU A 489 39.69 11.65 -7.11
CA GLU A 489 39.08 12.92 -6.73
C GLU A 489 37.66 12.80 -6.16
N PRO A 490 36.74 11.99 -6.74
CA PRO A 490 35.38 11.83 -6.21
C PRO A 490 35.36 11.46 -4.73
N ARG A 491 36.26 10.55 -4.33
CA ARG A 491 36.41 10.11 -2.95
C ARG A 491 36.89 11.25 -2.04
N ARG A 492 37.92 12.00 -2.47
CA ARG A 492 38.47 13.12 -1.69
C ARG A 492 37.44 14.24 -1.50
N ILE A 493 36.72 14.61 -2.56
CA ILE A 493 35.70 15.66 -2.53
C ILE A 493 34.55 15.26 -1.61
N TYR A 494 34.06 14.02 -1.72
CA TYR A 494 32.97 13.52 -0.89
C TYR A 494 33.36 13.39 0.60
N GLU A 495 34.55 12.87 0.91
CA GLU A 495 35.05 12.79 2.28
C GLU A 495 35.27 14.19 2.89
N LEU A 496 35.76 15.14 2.10
CA LEU A 496 35.95 16.53 2.53
C LEU A 496 34.59 17.21 2.79
N ALA A 497 33.62 17.04 1.90
CA ALA A 497 32.26 17.55 2.07
C ALA A 497 31.58 16.99 3.35
N GLY A 498 31.82 15.71 3.65
CA GLY A 498 31.40 15.09 4.91
C GLY A 498 32.04 15.72 6.15
N ARG A 499 33.37 15.93 6.13
CA ARG A 499 34.10 16.60 7.23
C ARG A 499 33.60 18.03 7.44
N MET A 500 33.28 18.73 6.36
CA MET A 500 32.78 20.10 6.34
C MET A 500 31.26 20.21 6.53
N LYS A 501 30.57 19.09 6.85
CA LYS A 501 29.11 19.01 7.05
C LYS A 501 28.29 19.68 5.94
N ASP A 502 28.75 19.54 4.71
CA ASP A 502 28.15 20.12 3.50
C ASP A 502 27.16 19.14 2.82
N LEU A 503 27.02 17.93 3.36
CA LEU A 503 26.11 16.90 2.86
C LEU A 503 24.74 17.01 3.55
N SER A 504 23.79 17.68 2.91
CA SER A 504 22.38 17.67 3.31
C SER A 504 21.54 16.87 2.33
N LEU A 505 20.45 16.24 2.81
CA LEU A 505 19.50 15.54 1.95
C LEU A 505 18.97 16.49 0.85
N GLY A 506 19.03 16.06 -0.41
CA GLY A 506 18.62 16.86 -1.58
C GLY A 506 19.71 17.78 -2.15
N SER A 507 20.91 17.82 -1.55
CA SER A 507 22.08 18.48 -2.15
C SER A 507 22.68 17.64 -3.27
N VAL A 508 23.27 18.31 -4.26
CA VAL A 508 23.95 17.68 -5.40
C VAL A 508 25.34 18.25 -5.53
N LEU A 509 26.35 17.41 -5.38
CA LEU A 509 27.75 17.77 -5.65
C LEU A 509 28.01 17.57 -7.14
N LEU A 510 28.49 18.61 -7.84
CA LEU A 510 28.85 18.53 -9.25
C LEU A 510 30.32 18.93 -9.42
N PHE A 511 31.14 18.03 -9.95
CA PHE A 511 32.55 18.30 -10.23
C PHE A 511 33.02 17.54 -11.49
N PRO A 512 33.99 18.06 -12.24
CA PRO A 512 34.61 17.34 -13.35
C PRO A 512 35.40 16.13 -12.84
N ILE A 513 35.40 15.05 -13.62
CA ILE A 513 36.27 13.89 -13.36
C ILE A 513 37.54 14.10 -14.18
N ASP A 514 38.67 14.34 -13.52
CA ASP A 514 39.97 14.26 -14.19
C ASP A 514 40.35 12.79 -14.40
N ASP A 515 40.27 12.35 -15.65
CA ASP A 515 40.54 10.98 -16.08
C ASP A 515 42.03 10.67 -16.23
N LYS A 516 42.40 9.41 -15.95
CA LYS A 516 43.68 8.85 -16.41
C LYS A 516 43.73 8.60 -17.92
N GLU A 517 42.57 8.38 -18.55
CA GLU A 517 42.39 8.23 -20.00
C GLU A 517 41.34 9.23 -20.48
N SER A 518 41.75 10.47 -20.76
CA SER A 518 40.83 11.52 -21.20
C SER A 518 40.26 11.20 -22.58
N ARG A 519 38.96 11.50 -22.76
CA ARG A 519 38.34 11.49 -24.09
C ARG A 519 38.94 12.60 -24.95
N SER A 520 39.00 12.36 -26.26
CA SER A 520 39.55 13.32 -27.23
C SER A 520 38.65 14.54 -27.49
N LYS A 521 37.34 14.46 -27.17
CA LYS A 521 36.35 15.56 -27.26
C LYS A 521 35.25 15.38 -26.20
N GLY A 522 35.01 16.38 -25.35
CA GLY A 522 33.98 16.42 -24.29
C GLY A 522 34.53 16.23 -22.86
N GLN A 523 33.87 16.83 -21.85
CA GLN A 523 34.21 16.66 -20.43
C GLN A 523 33.17 15.80 -19.69
N ASP A 524 33.66 14.86 -18.87
CA ASP A 524 32.82 14.04 -18.00
C ASP A 524 32.70 14.68 -16.61
N LEU A 525 31.46 14.88 -16.18
CA LEU A 525 31.08 15.48 -14.91
C LEU A 525 30.43 14.42 -14.02
N LEU A 526 30.79 14.38 -12.74
CA LEU A 526 30.13 13.53 -11.75
C LEU A 526 29.16 14.35 -10.91
N ALA A 527 27.90 13.94 -10.89
CA ALA A 527 26.86 14.47 -10.04
C ALA A 527 26.49 13.46 -8.94
N LEU A 528 26.84 13.78 -7.69
CA LEU A 528 26.47 12.97 -6.52
C LEU A 528 25.25 13.57 -5.83
N ILE A 529 24.11 12.87 -5.86
CA ILE A 529 22.87 13.27 -5.18
C ILE A 529 22.85 12.66 -3.78
N VAL A 530 22.75 13.48 -2.74
CA VAL A 530 22.58 13.02 -1.37
C VAL A 530 21.11 12.65 -1.14
N ALA A 531 20.78 11.36 -1.31
CA ALA A 531 19.41 10.84 -1.25
C ALA A 531 19.18 9.80 -0.14
N GLN A 532 20.25 9.36 0.54
CA GLN A 532 20.19 8.41 1.65
C GLN A 532 20.65 9.08 2.95
N HIS A 533 20.09 8.63 4.07
CA HIS A 533 20.51 9.05 5.41
C HIS A 533 21.12 7.88 6.16
N ARG A 534 22.25 8.10 6.83
CA ARG A 534 22.85 7.07 7.67
C ARG A 534 22.66 7.40 9.14
N ASP A 535 21.96 6.53 9.86
CA ASP A 535 21.73 6.73 11.28
C ASP A 535 23.00 6.44 12.10
N ARG A 536 23.04 6.89 13.36
CA ARG A 536 24.15 6.70 14.31
C ARG A 536 24.50 5.23 14.54
N SER A 537 23.54 4.33 14.35
CA SER A 537 23.71 2.87 14.39
C SER A 537 24.32 2.29 13.10
N ASN A 538 24.79 3.15 12.19
CA ASN A 538 25.42 2.81 10.90
C ASN A 538 24.49 2.13 9.86
N VAL A 539 23.18 2.14 10.13
CA VAL A 539 22.13 1.62 9.25
C VAL A 539 21.79 2.68 8.20
N LEU A 540 21.80 2.28 6.93
CA LEU A 540 21.42 3.12 5.80
C LEU A 540 19.89 3.15 5.67
N SER A 541 19.31 4.33 5.55
CA SER A 541 17.91 4.48 5.15
C SER A 541 17.73 4.08 3.69
N GLY A 542 16.51 3.68 3.33
CA GLY A 542 16.10 3.65 1.92
C GLY A 542 16.30 5.01 1.24
N ILE A 543 16.37 5.01 -0.10
CA ILE A 543 16.51 6.22 -0.91
C ILE A 543 15.23 7.06 -0.74
N LYS A 544 15.38 8.30 -0.27
CA LYS A 544 14.26 9.21 -0.05
C LYS A 544 13.84 9.88 -1.37
N MET A 545 12.62 9.62 -1.81
CA MET A 545 12.09 10.12 -3.09
C MET A 545 12.08 11.66 -3.18
N ALA A 546 11.73 12.35 -2.09
CA ALA A 546 11.69 13.82 -2.07
C ALA A 546 13.08 14.46 -2.30
N ALA A 547 14.13 13.89 -1.70
CA ALA A 547 15.50 14.35 -1.90
C ALA A 547 16.02 14.02 -3.32
N LEU A 548 15.62 12.87 -3.87
CA LEU A 548 15.95 12.51 -5.26
C LEU A 548 15.30 13.46 -6.26
N GLU A 549 14.02 13.83 -6.05
CA GLU A 549 13.32 14.80 -6.89
C GLU A 549 14.00 16.17 -6.89
N GLU A 550 14.38 16.67 -5.71
CA GLU A 550 15.10 17.94 -5.58
C GLU A 550 16.47 17.90 -6.28
N GLY A 551 17.18 16.77 -6.15
CA GLY A 551 18.45 16.56 -6.82
C GLY A 551 18.34 16.54 -8.35
N LEU A 552 17.32 15.86 -8.89
CA LEU A 552 17.06 15.81 -10.33
C LEU A 552 16.71 17.18 -10.90
N LYS A 553 15.96 18.02 -10.16
CA LYS A 553 15.69 19.42 -10.57
C LYS A 553 16.97 20.24 -10.68
N LYS A 554 17.91 20.10 -9.73
CA LYS A 554 19.21 20.80 -9.77
C LYS A 554 20.08 20.32 -10.93
N ILE A 555 20.10 19.00 -11.19
CA ILE A 555 20.83 18.41 -12.32
C ILE A 555 20.27 18.91 -13.65
N PHE A 556 18.95 19.04 -13.79
CA PHE A 556 18.32 19.58 -15.00
C PHE A 556 18.88 20.97 -15.36
N PHE A 557 18.93 21.91 -14.41
CA PHE A 557 19.46 23.24 -14.65
C PHE A 557 20.96 23.21 -15.01
N ALA A 558 21.75 22.38 -14.31
CA ALA A 558 23.17 22.23 -14.60
C ALA A 558 23.43 21.62 -15.99
N ALA A 559 22.66 20.59 -16.37
CA ALA A 559 22.77 19.93 -17.66
C ALA A 559 22.30 20.83 -18.81
N LYS A 560 21.22 21.62 -18.62
CA LYS A 560 20.76 22.62 -19.59
C LYS A 560 21.81 23.71 -19.84
N LYS A 561 22.43 24.22 -18.77
CA LYS A 561 23.48 25.26 -18.86
C LYS A 561 24.72 24.78 -19.61
N LYS A 562 25.09 23.51 -19.46
CA LYS A 562 26.27 22.90 -20.08
C LYS A 562 25.98 22.16 -21.39
N LYS A 563 24.72 22.09 -21.83
CA LYS A 563 24.27 21.27 -22.98
C LYS A 563 24.78 19.82 -22.89
N ALA A 564 24.71 19.26 -21.68
CA ALA A 564 25.27 17.94 -21.38
C ALA A 564 24.19 16.84 -21.41
N SER A 565 24.59 15.64 -21.79
CA SER A 565 23.75 14.43 -21.69
C SER A 565 23.83 13.82 -20.30
N VAL A 566 22.73 13.22 -19.80
CA VAL A 566 22.67 12.65 -18.44
C VAL A 566 22.72 11.13 -18.50
N HIS A 567 23.64 10.52 -17.76
CA HIS A 567 23.89 9.09 -17.74
C HIS A 567 23.71 8.55 -16.33
N LEU A 568 22.79 7.60 -16.14
CA LEU A 568 22.45 7.05 -14.82
C LEU A 568 22.62 5.52 -14.81
N PRO A 569 23.14 4.94 -13.71
CA PRO A 569 22.94 3.52 -13.42
C PRO A 569 21.47 3.28 -13.06
N ARG A 570 21.03 2.01 -13.10
CA ARG A 570 19.76 1.63 -12.47
C ARG A 570 19.83 1.83 -10.95
N ILE A 571 19.35 2.99 -10.49
CA ILE A 571 19.29 3.39 -9.09
C ILE A 571 18.45 2.39 -8.28
N GLY A 572 18.94 2.02 -7.10
CA GLY A 572 18.16 1.29 -6.10
C GLY A 572 17.94 -0.20 -6.38
N HIS A 573 18.62 -0.80 -7.36
CA HIS A 573 18.53 -2.25 -7.64
C HIS A 573 18.92 -3.15 -6.45
N ALA A 574 19.78 -2.66 -5.54
CA ALA A 574 20.26 -3.41 -4.37
C ALA A 574 19.56 -3.02 -3.05
N THR A 575 18.65 -2.04 -3.06
CA THR A 575 17.91 -1.59 -1.87
C THR A 575 16.57 -2.30 -1.76
N ARG A 576 16.31 -2.93 -0.61
CA ARG A 576 14.98 -3.50 -0.29
C ARG A 576 13.91 -2.41 -0.34
N ASP A 577 12.73 -2.76 -0.85
CA ASP A 577 11.53 -1.90 -0.94
C ASP A 577 11.65 -0.65 -1.83
N PHE A 578 12.61 -0.63 -2.77
CA PHE A 578 12.80 0.50 -3.68
C PHE A 578 11.98 0.37 -4.97
N ASN A 579 11.07 1.33 -5.20
CA ASN A 579 10.26 1.39 -6.41
C ASN A 579 11.01 2.07 -7.58
N TRP A 580 11.55 1.27 -8.49
CA TRP A 580 12.20 1.75 -9.72
C TRP A 580 11.24 2.54 -10.62
N TYR A 581 10.00 2.09 -10.80
CA TYR A 581 9.02 2.73 -11.68
C TYR A 581 8.70 4.17 -11.23
N GLY A 582 8.62 4.40 -9.91
CA GLY A 582 8.47 5.75 -9.35
C GLY A 582 9.66 6.65 -9.68
N THR A 583 10.88 6.11 -9.60
CA THR A 583 12.12 6.84 -9.92
C THR A 583 12.25 7.13 -11.41
N GLU A 584 11.92 6.16 -12.26
CA GLU A 584 11.94 6.33 -13.71
C GLU A 584 10.96 7.43 -14.15
N ARG A 585 9.78 7.51 -13.55
CA ARG A 585 8.81 8.57 -13.83
C ARG A 585 9.33 9.95 -13.41
N LEU A 586 10.04 10.05 -12.29
CA LEU A 586 10.70 11.30 -11.87
C LEU A 586 11.79 11.73 -12.84
N ILE A 587 12.63 10.79 -13.29
CA ILE A 587 13.66 11.03 -14.32
C ILE A 587 12.99 11.47 -15.62
N ARG A 588 11.92 10.80 -16.05
CA ARG A 588 11.17 11.15 -17.27
C ARG A 588 10.57 12.54 -17.17
N LYS A 589 9.94 12.88 -16.03
CA LYS A 589 9.28 14.17 -15.80
C LYS A 589 10.26 15.34 -15.74
N HIS A 590 11.40 15.17 -15.08
CA HIS A 590 12.33 16.28 -14.82
C HIS A 590 13.48 16.39 -15.81
N LEU A 591 13.83 15.33 -16.53
CA LEU A 591 14.93 15.32 -17.51
C LEU A 591 14.42 15.09 -18.93
N ALA A 592 13.92 13.88 -19.24
CA ALA A 592 13.61 13.48 -20.62
C ALA A 592 12.49 14.30 -21.27
N ALA A 593 11.38 14.55 -20.56
CA ALA A 593 10.25 15.35 -21.06
C ALA A 593 10.60 16.84 -21.25
N ARG A 594 11.72 17.29 -20.69
CA ARG A 594 12.24 18.66 -20.82
C ARG A 594 13.37 18.76 -21.85
N GLY A 595 13.55 17.72 -22.68
CA GLY A 595 14.48 17.72 -23.83
C GLY A 595 15.94 17.41 -23.50
N ILE A 596 16.25 16.80 -22.34
CA ILE A 596 17.63 16.40 -22.01
C ILE A 596 17.85 14.92 -22.40
N PRO A 597 18.84 14.61 -23.27
CA PRO A 597 19.20 13.22 -23.60
C PRO A 597 19.58 12.45 -22.34
N THR A 598 18.79 11.43 -22.02
CA THR A 598 18.93 10.65 -20.77
C THR A 598 19.17 9.18 -21.09
N TYR A 599 20.30 8.64 -20.61
CA TYR A 599 20.71 7.26 -20.82
C TYR A 599 20.72 6.49 -19.50
N ILE A 600 20.08 5.32 -19.48
CA ILE A 600 20.05 4.42 -18.32
C ILE A 600 20.81 3.15 -18.66
N TYR A 601 21.83 2.83 -17.86
CA TYR A 601 22.67 1.67 -18.11
C TYR A 601 22.25 0.45 -17.31
N TYR A 602 22.30 -0.70 -17.97
CA TYR A 602 22.17 -2.03 -17.37
C TYR A 602 23.48 -2.80 -17.47
N PHE A 603 23.89 -3.41 -16.37
CA PHE A 603 25.05 -4.29 -16.34
C PHE A 603 24.58 -5.77 -16.35
N PRO A 604 24.76 -6.51 -17.46
CA PRO A 604 24.35 -7.92 -17.54
C PRO A 604 25.24 -8.81 -16.66
N ARG A 605 24.62 -9.60 -15.77
CA ARG A 605 25.31 -10.46 -14.79
C ARG A 605 26.26 -11.51 -15.39
N SER A 606 26.11 -11.89 -16.66
CA SER A 606 26.95 -12.95 -17.26
C SER A 606 28.44 -12.56 -17.37
N ARG A 607 28.75 -11.27 -17.51
CA ARG A 607 30.15 -10.78 -17.61
C ARG A 607 30.85 -10.63 -16.26
N ALA A 608 30.11 -10.53 -15.15
CA ALA A 608 30.70 -10.50 -13.81
C ALA A 608 31.32 -11.86 -13.43
N ALA A 609 30.74 -12.96 -13.91
CA ALA A 609 31.30 -14.30 -13.73
C ALA A 609 32.58 -14.51 -14.55
N SER A 610 32.65 -13.97 -15.78
CA SER A 610 33.83 -14.13 -16.65
C SER A 610 35.04 -13.27 -16.24
N LEU A 611 34.83 -12.18 -15.50
CA LEU A 611 35.91 -11.34 -14.98
C LEU A 611 36.48 -11.83 -13.63
N HIS A 612 35.81 -12.78 -12.97
CA HIS A 612 36.31 -13.46 -11.76
C HIS A 612 37.02 -14.79 -12.04
N SER A 613 37.00 -15.29 -13.28
CA SER A 613 37.88 -16.37 -13.72
C SER A 613 39.20 -15.80 -14.25
N GLN A 614 40.11 -15.46 -13.33
CA GLN A 614 41.53 -15.40 -13.69
C GLN A 614 41.98 -16.82 -14.09
N PRO A 615 42.75 -17.00 -15.18
CA PRO A 615 43.30 -18.29 -15.52
C PRO A 615 44.33 -18.66 -14.45
N SER A 616 44.05 -19.73 -13.69
CA SER A 616 45.05 -20.34 -12.83
C SER A 616 46.23 -20.77 -13.72
N SER A 617 47.37 -20.12 -13.51
CA SER A 617 48.64 -20.52 -14.08
C SER A 617 48.95 -21.93 -13.60
N SER A 618 48.90 -22.89 -14.53
CA SER A 618 49.39 -24.24 -14.34
C SER A 618 50.92 -24.20 -14.19
N SER A 619 51.39 -24.14 -12.96
CA SER A 619 52.79 -24.40 -12.64
C SER A 619 53.04 -25.91 -12.70
N SER A 620 53.55 -26.35 -13.83
CA SER A 620 54.20 -27.64 -14.01
C SER A 620 55.39 -27.77 -13.04
N ARG A 621 55.21 -28.51 -11.94
CA ARG A 621 56.34 -29.05 -11.17
C ARG A 621 56.75 -30.38 -11.79
N GLN A 622 57.84 -30.31 -12.55
CA GLN A 622 58.68 -31.44 -12.88
C GLN A 622 59.15 -32.11 -11.58
N LEU A 623 58.88 -33.42 -11.48
CA LEU A 623 59.70 -34.33 -10.69
C LEU A 623 60.90 -34.69 -11.58
N VAL A 624 62.10 -34.49 -11.06
CA VAL A 624 63.34 -35.08 -11.59
C VAL A 624 64.07 -35.66 -10.37
N PRO A 625 64.66 -36.86 -10.49
CA PRO A 625 65.01 -37.73 -9.35
C PRO A 625 65.99 -37.14 -8.33
#